data_AF-A1RQR3-F1
#
_entry.id   AF-A1RQR3-F1
#
_cell.length_a   1.000
_cell.length_b   1.000
_cell.length_c   1.000
_cell.angle_alpha   90.00
_cell.angle_beta   90.00
_cell.angle_gamma   90.00
#
_symmetry.space_group_name_H-M   'P 1'
#
loop_
_entity.id
_entity.type
_entity.pdbx_description
1 polymer ?
#
loop_
_entity_poly.entity_id
_entity_poly.type
_entity_poly.pdbx_seq_one_letter_code
_entity_poly.pdbx_strand_id
1 'polypeptide(L)'
;MVDATREIIKLAGEHQAAIVVDTMEDESYREPKEGDSSGVKKHFLDGLGQLRRRLQHLAQWYGLPYLEERLYSTVCPAVARR
;
A
#
# COMPACT_ATOMS: atom_id res chain seq x y z
N MET A 1 -6.95 -0.89 -12.29
CA MET A 1 -5.78 -0.68 -11.38
C MET A 1 -4.90 0.51 -11.81
N VAL A 2 -4.86 0.88 -13.09
CA VAL A 2 -4.08 2.05 -13.57
C VAL A 2 -4.62 3.38 -13.02
N ASP A 3 -5.93 3.48 -12.77
CA ASP A 3 -6.56 4.73 -12.33
C ASP A 3 -6.24 5.11 -10.89
N ALA A 4 -6.34 4.17 -9.94
CA ALA A 4 -6.14 4.47 -8.52
C ALA A 4 -4.74 5.03 -8.22
N THR A 5 -3.69 4.47 -8.84
CA THR A 5 -2.32 4.96 -8.65
C THR A 5 -2.17 6.41 -9.15
N ARG A 6 -2.78 6.73 -10.29
CA ARG A 6 -2.69 8.08 -10.87
C ARG A 6 -3.46 9.10 -10.03
N GLU A 7 -4.61 8.72 -9.50
CA GLU A 7 -5.42 9.57 -8.63
C GLU A 7 -4.70 9.86 -7.31
N ILE A 8 -4.08 8.85 -6.68
CA ILE A 8 -3.28 9.04 -5.47
C ILE A 8 -2.11 10.00 -5.72
N ILE A 9 -1.38 9.83 -6.81
CA ILE A 9 -0.26 10.72 -7.16
C ILE A 9 -0.74 12.15 -7.39
N LYS A 10 -1.86 12.32 -8.09
CA LYS A 10 -2.47 13.63 -8.33
C LYS A 10 -2.82 14.31 -6.99
N LEU A 11 -3.56 13.62 -6.12
CA LEU A 11 -3.97 14.14 -4.82
C LEU A 11 -2.77 14.49 -3.93
N ALA A 12 -1.75 13.63 -3.91
CA ALA A 12 -0.54 13.87 -3.15
C ALA A 12 0.21 15.13 -3.64
N GLY A 13 0.27 15.34 -4.96
CA GLY A 13 0.83 16.56 -5.53
C GLY A 13 0.01 17.81 -5.22
N GLU A 14 -1.31 17.76 -5.39
CA GLU A 14 -2.23 18.89 -5.12
C GLU A 14 -2.21 19.32 -3.65
N HIS A 15 -2.01 18.38 -2.73
CA HIS A 15 -2.01 18.62 -1.29
C HIS A 15 -0.62 18.70 -0.67
N GLN A 16 0.46 18.59 -1.45
CA GLN A 16 1.84 18.51 -0.95
C GLN A 16 1.98 17.44 0.15
N ALA A 17 1.31 16.31 -0.03
CA ALA A 17 1.19 15.26 0.98
C ALA A 17 2.18 14.12 0.73
N ALA A 18 2.55 13.44 1.81
CA ALA A 18 3.27 12.18 1.75
C ALA A 18 2.30 11.02 1.44
N ILE A 19 2.77 10.07 0.65
CA ILE A 19 2.09 8.79 0.43
C ILE A 19 2.63 7.79 1.44
N VAL A 20 1.79 7.34 2.37
CA VAL A 20 2.15 6.29 3.35
C VAL A 20 1.39 5.01 2.98
N VAL A 21 2.13 3.93 2.76
CA VAL A 21 1.57 2.61 2.43
C VAL A 21 1.77 1.68 3.60
N ASP A 22 0.73 0.92 3.96
CA ASP A 22 0.82 -0.09 5.02
C ASP A 22 1.86 -1.17 4.67
N THR A 23 2.92 -1.30 5.47
CA THR A 23 3.82 -2.47 5.41
C THR A 23 3.07 -3.66 5.96
N MET A 24 2.37 -4.35 5.08
CA MET A 24 1.77 -5.62 5.44
C MET A 24 2.89 -6.64 5.55
N GLU A 25 3.16 -7.10 6.78
CA GLU A 25 4.26 -8.04 7.06
C GLU A 25 4.13 -9.31 6.21
N ASP A 26 5.25 -9.74 5.64
CA ASP A 26 5.37 -10.92 4.77
C ASP A 26 4.84 -12.21 5.45
N GLU A 27 4.78 -12.25 6.78
CA GLU A 27 4.35 -13.40 7.57
C GLU A 27 2.84 -13.66 7.46
N SER A 28 2.03 -12.59 7.49
CA SER A 28 0.59 -12.66 7.20
C SER A 28 0.29 -13.04 5.74
N TYR A 29 1.33 -13.06 4.90
CA TYR A 29 1.31 -13.34 3.46
C TYR A 29 1.91 -14.70 3.09
N ARG A 30 2.85 -15.25 3.88
CA ARG A 30 3.45 -16.57 3.66
C ARG A 30 2.48 -17.69 3.96
N GLU A 31 1.76 -17.63 5.08
CA GLU A 31 0.81 -18.69 5.44
C GLU A 31 -0.27 -18.93 4.36
N PRO A 32 -0.86 -17.89 3.72
CA PRO A 32 -1.82 -18.08 2.63
C PRO A 32 -1.19 -18.27 1.24
N LYS A 33 0.11 -18.00 1.02
CA LYS A 33 0.78 -18.30 -0.26
C LYS A 33 1.31 -19.73 -0.33
N GLU A 34 1.75 -20.27 0.81
CA GLU A 34 2.35 -21.60 0.94
C GLU A 34 1.31 -22.68 1.32
N GLY A 35 0.18 -22.32 1.92
CA GLY A 35 -0.98 -23.21 2.11
C GLY A 35 -1.85 -23.36 0.85
N ASP A 36 -2.77 -24.34 0.88
CA ASP A 36 -3.77 -24.69 -0.16
C ASP A 36 -4.87 -23.61 -0.35
N SER A 37 -4.41 -22.36 -0.48
CA SER A 37 -5.22 -21.18 -0.60
C SER A 37 -5.63 -21.00 -2.06
N SER A 38 -6.94 -20.99 -2.29
CA SER A 38 -7.60 -20.76 -3.58
C SER A 38 -6.92 -19.68 -4.42
N GLY A 39 -6.68 -19.92 -5.71
CA GLY A 39 -5.92 -19.03 -6.61
C GLY A 39 -6.36 -17.55 -6.64
N VAL A 40 -7.61 -17.25 -6.29
CA VAL A 40 -8.15 -15.89 -6.14
C VAL A 40 -7.39 -15.06 -5.09
N LYS A 41 -7.06 -15.66 -3.93
CA LYS A 41 -6.28 -14.98 -2.89
C LYS A 41 -4.89 -14.63 -3.40
N LYS A 42 -4.23 -15.55 -4.13
CA LYS A 42 -2.88 -15.33 -4.68
C LYS A 42 -2.86 -14.16 -5.67
N HIS A 43 -3.83 -14.10 -6.59
CA HIS A 43 -3.95 -12.98 -7.55
C HIS A 43 -4.21 -11.63 -6.89
N PHE A 44 -5.00 -11.59 -5.81
CA PHE A 44 -5.24 -10.37 -5.05
C PHE A 44 -3.94 -9.84 -4.40
N LEU A 45 -3.15 -10.73 -3.79
CA LEU A 45 -1.86 -10.36 -3.17
C LEU A 45 -0.85 -9.87 -4.22
N ASP A 46 -0.81 -10.52 -5.39
CA ASP A 46 0.05 -10.09 -6.50
C ASP A 46 -0.39 -8.74 -7.07
N GLY A 47 -1.69 -8.47 -7.13
CA GLY A 47 -2.25 -7.16 -7.50
C GLY A 47 -1.83 -6.05 -6.54
N LEU A 48 -1.90 -6.28 -5.23
CA LEU A 48 -1.45 -5.33 -4.21
C LEU A 48 0.07 -5.09 -4.28
N GLY A 49 0.85 -6.14 -4.49
CA GLY A 49 2.30 -6.03 -4.69
C GLY A 49 2.67 -5.22 -5.94
N GLN A 50 1.90 -5.34 -7.03
CA GLN A 50 2.07 -4.53 -8.24
C GLN A 50 1.68 -3.07 -8.00
N LEU A 51 0.57 -2.83 -7.29
CA LEU A 51 0.13 -1.49 -6.93
C LEU A 51 1.18 -0.74 -6.10
N ARG A 52 1.75 -1.40 -5.07
CA ARG A 52 2.81 -0.85 -4.22
C ARG A 52 4.02 -0.40 -5.04
N ARG A 53 4.56 -1.29 -5.87
CA ARG A 53 5.71 -0.98 -6.73
C ARG A 53 5.43 0.17 -7.69
N ARG A 54 4.22 0.23 -8.25
CA ARG A 54 3.83 1.30 -9.17
C ARG A 54 3.69 2.64 -8.46
N LEU A 55 3.10 2.67 -7.27
CA LEU A 55 3.01 3.87 -6.42
C LEU A 55 4.40 4.39 -6.06
N GLN A 56 5.28 3.53 -5.57
CA GLN A 56 6.65 3.88 -5.20
C GLN A 56 7.40 4.50 -6.39
N HIS A 57 7.32 3.86 -7.56
CA HIS A 57 7.98 4.35 -8.77
C HIS A 57 7.43 5.73 -9.16
N LEU A 58 6.12 5.90 -9.25
CA LEU A 58 5.55 7.20 -9.63
C LEU A 58 5.85 8.29 -8.61
N ALA A 59 5.78 7.98 -7.30
CA ALA A 59 6.12 8.95 -6.26
C ALA A 59 7.57 9.44 -6.42
N GLN A 60 8.52 8.54 -6.70
CA GLN A 60 9.91 8.91 -6.98
C GLN A 60 10.03 9.79 -8.23
N TRP A 61 9.36 9.44 -9.33
CA TRP A 61 9.38 10.22 -10.58
C TRP A 61 8.83 11.64 -10.41
N TYR A 62 7.76 11.80 -9.62
CA TYR A 62 7.14 13.08 -9.35
C TYR A 62 7.76 13.82 -8.16
N GLY A 63 8.77 13.26 -7.50
CA GLY A 63 9.44 13.86 -6.34
C GLY A 63 8.57 13.94 -5.08
N LEU A 64 7.57 13.06 -4.95
CA LEU A 64 6.66 13.03 -3.82
C LEU A 64 7.24 12.17 -2.67
N PRO A 65 7.06 12.56 -1.40
CA PRO A 65 7.46 11.74 -0.28
C PRO A 65 6.68 10.41 -0.26
N TYR A 66 7.39 9.29 -0.14
CA TYR A 66 6.82 7.95 -0.08
C TYR A 66 7.42 7.19 1.11
N LEU A 67 6.54 6.62 1.93
CA LEU A 67 6.90 5.87 3.14
C LEU A 67 6.11 4.56 3.17
N GLU A 68 6.74 3.51 3.69
CA GLU A 68 6.04 2.29 4.05
C GLU A 68 6.10 2.14 5.57
N GLU A 69 4.94 2.11 6.23
CA GLU A 69 4.82 2.01 7.70
C GLU A 69 3.70 1.04 8.04
N ARG A 70 3.76 0.34 9.19
CA ARG A 70 2.66 -0.55 9.60
C ARG A 70 1.48 0.29 10.07
N LEU A 71 0.35 0.18 9.38
CA LEU A 71 -0.88 0.90 9.70
C LEU A 71 -1.92 -0.07 10.27
N TYR A 72 -2.03 -0.12 11.61
CA TYR A 72 -3.01 -0.96 12.27
C TYR A 72 -4.42 -0.42 12.07
N SER A 73 -5.21 -1.10 11.24
CA SER A 73 -6.63 -0.79 11.03
C SER A 73 -7.48 -0.96 12.29
N THR A 74 -6.98 -1.70 13.28
CA THR A 74 -7.60 -1.90 14.60
C THR A 74 -7.34 -0.76 15.57
N VAL A 75 -6.37 0.12 15.26
CA VAL A 75 -6.00 1.23 16.12
C VAL A 75 -6.70 2.50 15.62
N CYS A 76 -7.58 3.05 16.45
CA CYS A 76 -8.21 4.32 16.14
C CYS A 76 -7.16 5.45 16.15
N PRO A 77 -6.99 6.22 15.06
CA PRO A 77 -6.00 7.30 15.01
C PRO A 77 -6.24 8.41 16.03
N ALA A 78 -7.49 8.59 16.48
CA ALA A 78 -7.83 9.58 17.50
C ALA A 78 -7.32 9.17 18.90
N VAL A 79 -7.21 7.87 19.16
CA VAL A 79 -6.76 7.33 20.45
C VAL A 79 -5.24 7.18 20.48
N ALA A 80 -4.62 6.79 19.37
CA ALA A 80 -3.16 6.59 19.27
C ALA A 80 -2.33 7.89 19.28
N ARG A 81 -2.98 9.06 19.17
CA ARG A 81 -2.33 10.38 19.18
C ARG A 81 -2.27 11.04 20.56
N ARG A 82 -2.65 10.33 21.63
CA ARG A 82 -2.51 10.79 23.02
C ARG A 82 -1.30 10.16 23.70
#